data_AF-A0A402DSE3-F1
#
_entry.id   AF-A0A402DSE3-F1
#
_cell.length_a   1.000
_cell.length_b   1.000
_cell.length_c   1.000
_cell.angle_alpha   90.00
_cell.angle_beta   90.00
_cell.angle_gamma   90.00
#
_symmetry.space_group_name_H-M   'P 1'
#
loop_
_entity.id
_entity.type
_entity.pdbx_description
1 polymer ?
#
loop_
_entity_poly.entity_id
_entity_poly.type
_entity_poly.pdbx_seq_one_letter_code
_entity_poly.pdbx_strand_id
1 'polypeptide(L)'
;MRAHRVVTPRPQVERGPDRPGREPHRPGLARLVRAHPTPASVVALQRVAGNRATRQALRGTRRSPGVPVVQRAAYGLDLQPSQDAYVDHAVRLWKTQPGMLLTDFVDATMTTIARELKASVPFFAWTFVSSGGASGIFDSEIWKVKVNVSKFSARKPPKKLQDLNPAEVTEIVGTLYHESRHADQDVVIIRSLLDQRQSPKQIHATTRIRRDVIDAVKAKKYAVPLDADQVAHAGRMFDVMYGTHKELLTFLVQHSAAFAGLDALSGQGSSLTAAAPHVRTFTTWHTRVLQPKLTRMAAATNLTTVEKALLQRLQSVDTELTAFLTAWKKVAGKSRPAASDVDDVRVLAGDARDAVDEAYAHLEGEVDAFRVEAKVKGAFSAKIATP
;
A
#
# COMPACT_ATOMS: atom_id res chain seq x y z
N MET A 1 -64.76 34.09 -1.85
CA MET A 1 -63.62 35.05 -1.87
C MET A 1 -62.41 34.27 -2.39
N ARG A 2 -61.88 34.43 -3.61
CA ARG A 2 -61.90 35.54 -4.58
C ARG A 2 -61.33 36.85 -4.02
N ALA A 3 -60.00 36.93 -3.98
CA ALA A 3 -59.25 38.19 -4.02
C ALA A 3 -58.91 38.52 -5.49
N HIS A 4 -58.76 39.80 -5.82
CA HIS A 4 -58.70 40.26 -7.22
C HIS A 4 -57.29 40.35 -7.81
N ARG A 5 -57.22 40.14 -9.12
CA ARG A 5 -56.02 40.22 -9.97
C ARG A 5 -55.76 41.68 -10.35
N VAL A 6 -54.60 42.21 -10.02
CA VAL A 6 -54.08 43.48 -10.57
C VAL A 6 -53.12 43.14 -11.72
N VAL A 7 -53.20 43.91 -12.81
CA VAL A 7 -52.34 43.76 -13.99
C VAL A 7 -51.67 45.10 -14.27
N THR A 8 -50.36 45.08 -14.48
CA THR A 8 -49.57 46.23 -14.97
C THR A 8 -48.70 45.79 -16.17
N PRO A 9 -48.33 46.71 -17.08
CA PRO A 9 -47.90 46.33 -18.43
C PRO A 9 -46.41 45.99 -18.54
N ARG A 10 -46.06 45.20 -19.56
CA ARG A 10 -44.67 45.06 -20.05
C ARG A 10 -44.31 46.23 -20.97
N PRO A 11 -43.10 46.78 -20.89
CA PRO A 11 -42.44 47.39 -22.05
C PRO A 11 -41.85 46.31 -22.97
N GLN A 12 -41.94 46.55 -24.28
CA GLN A 12 -40.95 46.17 -25.29
C GLN A 12 -39.93 47.34 -25.40
N VAL A 13 -38.81 47.28 -26.13
CA VAL A 13 -38.30 46.26 -27.08
C VAL A 13 -36.95 45.70 -26.53
N GLU A 14 -35.83 45.42 -27.19
CA GLU A 14 -35.31 45.46 -28.58
C GLU A 14 -34.66 44.09 -28.93
N ARG A 15 -33.87 44.02 -30.02
CA ARG A 15 -32.86 42.98 -30.26
C ARG A 15 -31.61 43.62 -30.89
N GLY A 16 -30.42 43.25 -30.41
CA GLY A 16 -29.12 43.51 -31.05
C GLY A 16 -28.54 42.23 -31.67
N PRO A 17 -27.68 42.32 -32.71
CA PRO A 17 -27.44 41.21 -33.65
C PRO A 17 -26.22 40.31 -33.34
N ASP A 18 -26.16 39.19 -34.07
CA ASP A 18 -25.06 38.21 -34.09
C ASP A 18 -23.69 38.78 -34.50
N ARG A 19 -22.61 38.10 -34.07
CA ARG A 19 -21.52 37.69 -34.98
C ARG A 19 -20.67 36.54 -34.40
N PRO A 20 -20.16 35.60 -35.24
CA PRO A 20 -19.33 34.48 -34.79
C PRO A 20 -17.82 34.78 -34.85
N GLY A 21 -17.01 33.98 -34.16
CA GLY A 21 -15.55 34.00 -34.22
C GLY A 21 -14.95 32.64 -33.81
N ARG A 22 -13.90 32.20 -34.50
CA ARG A 22 -13.26 30.87 -34.37
C ARG A 22 -11.84 31.04 -33.82
N GLU A 23 -11.44 30.18 -32.87
CA GLU A 23 -10.07 29.62 -32.66
C GLU A 23 -8.83 30.55 -32.57
N PRO A 24 -7.83 30.25 -31.70
CA PRO A 24 -6.92 29.13 -31.98
C PRO A 24 -6.41 28.34 -30.76
N HIS A 25 -5.41 27.50 -31.04
CA HIS A 25 -4.93 26.32 -30.30
C HIS A 25 -3.79 26.59 -29.28
N ARG A 26 -3.69 25.74 -28.25
CA ARG A 26 -2.45 25.31 -27.52
C ARG A 26 -1.80 26.36 -26.57
N PRO A 27 -0.86 25.99 -25.64
CA PRO A 27 -0.10 24.72 -25.53
C PRO A 27 -0.11 23.98 -24.16
N GLY A 28 0.59 22.84 -24.14
CA GLY A 28 0.54 21.77 -23.14
C GLY A 28 0.89 22.10 -21.68
N LEU A 29 0.11 21.50 -20.78
CA LEU A 29 0.31 21.45 -19.31
C LEU A 29 1.42 20.46 -18.87
N ALA A 30 2.54 20.41 -19.60
CA ALA A 30 3.57 19.36 -19.43
C ALA A 30 4.92 19.86 -18.87
N ARG A 31 4.99 21.07 -18.26
CA ARG A 31 6.23 21.55 -17.62
C ARG A 31 6.04 22.67 -16.57
N LEU A 32 5.58 22.31 -15.37
CA LEU A 32 5.70 23.11 -14.14
C LEU A 32 6.23 22.19 -13.03
N VAL A 33 7.55 21.96 -12.95
CA VAL A 33 8.57 22.80 -12.26
C VAL A 33 8.71 22.41 -10.79
N ARG A 34 9.96 22.11 -10.37
CA ARG A 34 10.35 21.76 -8.99
C ARG A 34 10.43 23.00 -8.09
N ALA A 35 9.33 23.75 -7.95
CA ALA A 35 9.21 24.88 -7.03
C ALA A 35 8.48 24.47 -5.75
N HIS A 36 8.76 25.14 -4.63
CA HIS A 36 8.00 24.95 -3.40
C HIS A 36 6.55 25.46 -3.59
N PRO A 37 5.52 24.69 -3.19
CA PRO A 37 4.12 25.08 -3.39
C PRO A 37 3.78 26.29 -2.50
N THR A 38 3.39 27.40 -3.12
CA THR A 38 2.85 28.57 -2.42
C THR A 38 1.39 28.33 -2.01
N PRO A 39 0.86 29.02 -0.97
CA PRO A 39 -0.55 28.90 -0.57
C PRO A 39 -1.54 29.16 -1.74
N ALA A 40 -1.21 30.09 -2.64
CA ALA A 40 -2.01 30.35 -3.84
C ALA A 40 -2.03 29.14 -4.80
N SER A 41 -0.88 28.48 -5.02
CA SER A 41 -0.80 27.26 -5.84
C SER A 41 -1.53 26.07 -5.20
N VAL A 42 -1.53 25.98 -3.87
CA VAL A 42 -2.30 24.97 -3.12
C VAL A 42 -3.79 25.18 -3.34
N VAL A 43 -4.29 26.40 -3.16
CA VAL A 43 -5.72 26.72 -3.35
C VAL A 43 -6.14 26.57 -4.81
N ALA A 44 -5.27 26.88 -5.78
CA ALA A 44 -5.52 26.65 -7.20
C ALA A 44 -5.65 25.14 -7.49
N LEU A 45 -4.70 24.31 -7.02
CA LEU A 45 -4.76 22.85 -7.17
C LEU A 45 -5.99 22.28 -6.45
N GLN A 46 -6.35 22.81 -5.28
CA GLN A 46 -7.54 22.43 -4.52
C GLN A 46 -8.85 22.69 -5.26
N ARG A 47 -8.93 23.79 -6.02
CA ARG A 47 -10.10 24.12 -6.86
C ARG A 47 -10.18 23.27 -8.13
N VAL A 48 -9.03 22.90 -8.71
CA VAL A 48 -8.97 22.18 -10.01
C VAL A 48 -9.03 20.65 -9.84
N ALA A 49 -8.33 20.10 -8.84
CA ALA A 49 -8.17 18.66 -8.61
C ALA A 49 -8.81 18.17 -7.30
N GLY A 50 -9.40 19.08 -6.50
CA GLY A 50 -10.04 18.76 -5.23
C GLY A 50 -9.09 18.49 -4.07
N ASN A 51 -9.64 18.44 -2.86
CA ASN A 51 -8.89 18.25 -1.61
C ASN A 51 -8.07 16.94 -1.55
N ARG A 52 -8.47 15.90 -2.32
CA ARG A 52 -7.80 14.58 -2.33
C ARG A 52 -6.51 14.62 -3.14
N ALA A 53 -6.58 14.92 -4.44
CA ALA A 53 -5.40 14.98 -5.31
C ALA A 53 -4.43 16.11 -4.89
N THR A 54 -4.94 17.21 -4.33
CA THR A 54 -4.09 18.27 -3.75
C THR A 54 -3.28 17.77 -2.57
N ARG A 55 -3.89 17.04 -1.63
CA ARG A 55 -3.15 16.42 -0.53
C ARG A 55 -2.17 15.37 -1.03
N GLN A 56 -2.55 14.55 -2.00
CA GLN A 56 -1.68 13.52 -2.57
C GLN A 56 -0.43 14.13 -3.25
N ALA A 57 -0.61 15.19 -4.06
CA ALA A 57 0.49 15.92 -4.69
C ALA A 57 1.41 16.60 -3.65
N LEU A 58 0.84 17.23 -2.61
CA LEU A 58 1.62 17.88 -1.55
C LEU A 58 2.36 16.87 -0.66
N ARG A 59 1.73 15.75 -0.30
CA ARG A 59 2.38 14.61 0.39
C ARG A 59 3.59 14.13 -0.42
N GLY A 60 3.46 13.99 -1.74
CA GLY A 60 4.58 13.67 -2.64
C GLY A 60 5.73 14.71 -2.69
N THR A 61 5.54 15.92 -2.16
CA THR A 61 6.62 16.92 -1.99
C THR A 61 7.17 17.02 -0.57
N ARG A 62 6.48 16.47 0.44
CA ARG A 62 7.02 16.33 1.79
C ARG A 62 8.03 15.18 1.79
N ARG A 63 9.31 15.53 1.65
CA ARG A 63 10.37 14.73 2.27
C ARG A 63 10.11 14.68 3.77
N SER A 64 9.54 13.58 4.26
CA SER A 64 9.55 13.27 5.70
C SER A 64 11.01 13.39 6.19
N PRO A 65 11.26 14.04 7.34
CA PRO A 65 12.63 14.19 7.86
C PRO A 65 13.25 12.80 7.96
N GLY A 66 14.42 12.65 7.33
CA GLY A 66 14.86 11.38 6.75
C GLY A 66 14.62 10.19 7.67
N VAL A 67 13.68 9.31 7.27
CA VAL A 67 13.47 8.03 7.96
C VAL A 67 14.84 7.35 8.09
N PRO A 68 15.22 6.89 9.29
CA PRO A 68 16.50 6.21 9.51
C PRO A 68 16.47 4.82 8.87
N VAL A 69 16.57 4.80 7.53
CA VAL A 69 16.83 3.62 6.74
C VAL A 69 18.23 3.17 7.10
N VAL A 70 18.34 2.10 7.88
CA VAL A 70 19.62 1.44 8.16
C VAL A 70 20.16 0.91 6.82
N GLN A 71 21.09 1.68 6.23
CA GLN A 71 21.76 1.27 5.00
C GLN A 71 22.56 0.01 5.30
N ARG A 72 22.30 -1.04 4.51
CA ARG A 72 22.82 -2.39 4.69
C ARG A 72 23.34 -2.95 3.39
N ALA A 73 24.11 -4.04 3.46
CA ALA A 73 24.41 -4.86 2.29
C ALA A 73 23.11 -5.38 1.64
N ALA A 74 23.03 -5.31 0.31
CA ALA A 74 21.98 -5.96 -0.46
C ALA A 74 22.18 -7.48 -0.41
N TYR A 75 21.08 -8.23 -0.31
CA TYR A 75 21.10 -9.69 -0.25
C TYR A 75 19.88 -10.28 -0.96
N GLY A 76 20.01 -11.51 -1.46
CA GLY A 76 18.94 -12.23 -2.15
C GLY A 76 18.30 -11.38 -3.24
N LEU A 77 16.99 -11.14 -3.15
CA LEU A 77 16.26 -10.36 -4.17
C LEU A 77 16.57 -8.86 -4.19
N ASP A 78 17.26 -8.28 -3.19
CA ASP A 78 17.75 -6.89 -3.29
C ASP A 78 19.03 -6.75 -4.14
N LEU A 79 19.67 -7.87 -4.52
CA LEU A 79 20.81 -7.86 -5.45
C LEU A 79 20.35 -7.41 -6.85
N GLN A 80 21.07 -6.43 -7.42
CA GLN A 80 20.73 -5.87 -8.74
C GLN A 80 20.65 -6.93 -9.85
N PRO A 81 21.56 -7.92 -9.96
CA PRO A 81 21.45 -8.97 -10.99
C PRO A 81 20.15 -9.79 -10.92
N SER A 82 19.63 -10.05 -9.71
CA SER A 82 18.37 -10.80 -9.53
C SER A 82 17.13 -9.95 -9.87
N GLN A 83 17.21 -8.63 -9.73
CA GLN A 83 16.20 -7.70 -10.23
C GLN A 83 16.25 -7.60 -11.75
N ASP A 84 17.44 -7.46 -12.34
CA ASP A 84 17.63 -7.34 -13.78
C ASP A 84 17.16 -8.61 -14.50
N ALA A 85 17.57 -9.80 -14.03
CA ALA A 85 17.18 -11.09 -14.59
C ALA A 85 15.66 -11.34 -14.53
N TYR A 86 15.00 -10.87 -13.47
CA TYR A 86 13.55 -10.91 -13.33
C TYR A 86 12.85 -9.95 -14.30
N VAL A 87 13.26 -8.68 -14.28
CA VAL A 87 12.70 -7.63 -15.14
C VAL A 87 12.87 -7.98 -16.62
N ASP A 88 14.03 -8.46 -17.05
CA ASP A 88 14.28 -8.83 -18.45
C ASP A 88 13.52 -10.11 -18.88
N HIS A 89 13.12 -10.96 -17.94
CA HIS A 89 12.14 -12.01 -18.25
C HIS A 89 10.74 -11.40 -18.43
N ALA A 90 10.25 -10.61 -17.48
CA ALA A 90 8.92 -10.02 -17.54
C ALA A 90 8.72 -9.14 -18.78
N VAL A 91 9.70 -8.28 -19.12
CA VAL A 91 9.71 -7.44 -20.33
C VAL A 91 9.65 -8.29 -21.60
N ARG A 92 10.43 -9.40 -21.66
CA ARG A 92 10.42 -10.30 -22.82
C ARG A 92 9.04 -10.92 -23.02
N LEU A 93 8.44 -11.48 -21.96
CA LEU A 93 7.10 -12.09 -22.04
C LEU A 93 6.04 -11.06 -22.46
N TRP A 94 6.08 -9.86 -21.87
CA TRP A 94 5.21 -8.75 -22.24
C TRP A 94 5.32 -8.37 -23.73
N LYS A 95 6.53 -8.19 -24.25
CA LYS A 95 6.75 -7.79 -25.65
C LYS A 95 6.45 -8.90 -26.67
N THR A 96 6.75 -10.16 -26.37
CA THR A 96 6.67 -11.25 -27.37
C THR A 96 5.48 -12.19 -27.23
N GLN A 97 4.77 -12.20 -26.10
CA GLN A 97 3.65 -13.13 -25.85
C GLN A 97 2.37 -12.42 -25.36
N PRO A 98 1.84 -11.39 -26.05
CA PRO A 98 0.64 -10.66 -25.63
C PRO A 98 -0.59 -11.57 -25.42
N GLY A 99 -0.70 -12.67 -26.17
CA GLY A 99 -1.80 -13.63 -26.07
C GLY A 99 -1.71 -14.64 -24.92
N MET A 100 -0.61 -14.65 -24.15
CA MET A 100 -0.35 -15.52 -22.99
C MET A 100 -1.40 -15.32 -21.89
N LEU A 101 -1.83 -16.40 -21.22
CA LEU A 101 -2.72 -16.29 -20.07
C LEU A 101 -1.98 -15.66 -18.88
N LEU A 102 -2.72 -14.89 -18.07
CA LEU A 102 -2.11 -14.22 -16.92
C LEU A 102 -1.58 -15.22 -15.87
N THR A 103 -2.14 -16.43 -15.82
CA THR A 103 -1.59 -17.57 -15.05
C THR A 103 -0.17 -17.89 -15.47
N ASP A 104 0.03 -18.12 -16.76
CA ASP A 104 1.26 -18.65 -17.33
C ASP A 104 2.38 -17.59 -17.26
N PHE A 105 2.01 -16.30 -17.32
CA PHE A 105 2.91 -15.18 -17.06
C PHE A 105 3.39 -15.15 -15.61
N VAL A 106 2.50 -15.36 -14.64
CA VAL A 106 2.88 -15.45 -13.23
C VAL A 106 3.77 -16.68 -13.02
N ASP A 107 3.40 -17.86 -13.51
CA ASP A 107 4.26 -19.06 -13.42
C ASP A 107 5.65 -18.84 -14.02
N ALA A 108 5.75 -18.24 -15.21
CA ALA A 108 7.03 -18.00 -15.87
C ALA A 108 7.91 -16.95 -15.15
N THR A 109 7.32 -15.89 -14.61
CA THR A 109 8.04 -14.86 -13.86
C THR A 109 8.42 -15.35 -12.45
N MET A 110 7.52 -16.06 -11.77
CA MET A 110 7.80 -16.75 -10.50
C MET A 110 8.88 -17.83 -10.65
N THR A 111 8.97 -18.49 -11.81
CA THR A 111 10.05 -19.44 -12.14
C THR A 111 11.43 -18.78 -12.28
N THR A 112 11.50 -17.47 -12.60
CA THR A 112 12.76 -16.72 -12.45
C THR A 112 13.07 -16.44 -10.99
N ILE A 113 12.11 -15.92 -10.21
CA ILE A 113 12.33 -15.64 -8.78
C ILE A 113 12.79 -16.91 -8.05
N ALA A 114 12.12 -18.05 -8.27
CA ALA A 114 12.47 -19.34 -7.72
C ALA A 114 13.88 -19.85 -8.11
N ARG A 115 14.46 -19.34 -9.20
CA ARG A 115 15.82 -19.67 -9.67
C ARG A 115 16.86 -18.85 -8.91
N GLU A 116 16.67 -17.53 -8.83
CA GLU A 116 17.52 -16.63 -8.03
C GLU A 116 17.51 -17.08 -6.56
N LEU A 117 16.33 -17.40 -6.05
CA LEU A 117 16.14 -17.91 -4.70
C LEU A 117 16.57 -19.36 -4.50
N LYS A 118 16.85 -20.16 -5.54
CA LYS A 118 17.23 -21.59 -5.37
C LYS A 118 18.48 -21.75 -4.49
N ALA A 119 19.35 -20.74 -4.51
CA ALA A 119 20.52 -20.63 -3.66
C ALA A 119 20.20 -20.44 -2.16
N SER A 120 19.02 -19.93 -1.77
CA SER A 120 18.67 -19.60 -0.37
C SER A 120 17.33 -20.16 0.15
N VAL A 121 16.26 -20.20 -0.66
CA VAL A 121 14.85 -20.37 -0.24
C VAL A 121 14.18 -21.61 -0.88
N PRO A 122 13.32 -22.35 -0.17
CA PRO A 122 12.43 -23.35 -0.77
C PRO A 122 11.34 -22.73 -1.67
N PHE A 123 10.95 -23.42 -2.74
CA PHE A 123 9.89 -22.96 -3.64
C PHE A 123 8.57 -22.73 -2.89
N PHE A 124 8.04 -21.51 -2.97
CA PHE A 124 6.69 -21.19 -2.53
C PHE A 124 5.73 -21.25 -3.73
N ALA A 125 4.52 -21.74 -3.47
CA ALA A 125 3.46 -21.73 -4.45
C ALA A 125 2.93 -20.29 -4.66
N TRP A 126 2.07 -20.10 -5.65
CA TRP A 126 1.25 -18.90 -5.75
C TRP A 126 -0.21 -19.26 -6.06
N THR A 127 -1.12 -18.29 -6.01
CA THR A 127 -2.51 -18.40 -6.47
C THR A 127 -3.09 -17.02 -6.77
N PHE A 128 -4.04 -16.92 -7.70
CA PHE A 128 -4.91 -15.74 -7.73
C PHE A 128 -5.95 -15.79 -6.61
N VAL A 129 -6.36 -14.61 -6.15
CA VAL A 129 -7.53 -14.38 -5.28
C VAL A 129 -8.34 -13.20 -5.83
N SER A 130 -9.64 -13.17 -5.53
CA SER A 130 -10.56 -12.08 -5.89
C SER A 130 -10.95 -11.19 -4.71
N SER A 131 -10.43 -11.47 -3.51
CA SER A 131 -10.76 -10.79 -2.26
C SER A 131 -9.50 -10.46 -1.45
N GLY A 132 -9.55 -9.32 -0.76
CA GLY A 132 -8.44 -8.74 0.00
C GLY A 132 -8.30 -7.24 -0.26
N GLY A 133 -7.75 -6.49 0.69
CA GLY A 133 -7.45 -5.07 0.52
C GLY A 133 -6.08 -4.78 -0.11
N ALA A 134 -5.10 -5.66 0.08
CA ALA A 134 -3.78 -5.58 -0.55
C ALA A 134 -3.78 -6.18 -1.97
N SER A 135 -2.79 -5.78 -2.79
CA SER A 135 -2.56 -6.28 -4.16
C SER A 135 -1.93 -7.67 -4.18
N GLY A 136 -1.10 -7.97 -3.18
CA GLY A 136 -0.57 -9.30 -2.90
C GLY A 136 -0.59 -9.58 -1.40
N ILE A 137 -0.36 -10.84 -1.02
CA ILE A 137 -0.04 -11.28 0.34
C ILE A 137 0.85 -12.53 0.25
N PHE A 138 2.08 -12.48 0.77
CA PHE A 138 2.84 -13.67 1.13
C PHE A 138 2.30 -14.29 2.43
N ASP A 139 1.99 -15.58 2.39
CA ASP A 139 1.53 -16.34 3.55
C ASP A 139 2.59 -17.39 3.92
N SER A 140 3.34 -17.09 4.97
CA SER A 140 4.44 -17.92 5.47
C SER A 140 3.98 -19.23 6.14
N GLU A 141 2.73 -19.32 6.61
CA GLU A 141 2.19 -20.52 7.26
C GLU A 141 1.83 -21.61 6.23
N ILE A 142 1.43 -21.22 5.02
CA ILE A 142 1.27 -22.17 3.89
C ILE A 142 2.40 -22.10 2.86
N TRP A 143 3.33 -21.15 2.98
CA TRP A 143 4.42 -20.84 2.04
C TRP A 143 3.90 -20.57 0.62
N LYS A 144 3.05 -19.54 0.50
CA LYS A 144 2.33 -19.21 -0.75
C LYS A 144 2.10 -17.70 -0.94
N VAL A 145 2.35 -17.19 -2.15
CA VAL A 145 1.92 -15.85 -2.59
C VAL A 145 0.46 -15.87 -3.05
N LYS A 146 -0.35 -14.93 -2.58
CA LYS A 146 -1.74 -14.71 -3.03
C LYS A 146 -1.80 -13.40 -3.81
N VAL A 147 -2.16 -13.45 -5.09
CA VAL A 147 -2.16 -12.29 -6.00
C VAL A 147 -3.60 -11.84 -6.25
N ASN A 148 -3.94 -10.60 -5.89
CA ASN A 148 -5.32 -10.11 -5.89
C ASN A 148 -5.70 -9.45 -7.22
N VAL A 149 -6.23 -10.23 -8.17
CA VAL A 149 -6.55 -9.76 -9.54
C VAL A 149 -7.56 -8.61 -9.58
N SER A 150 -8.33 -8.39 -8.51
CA SER A 150 -9.26 -7.26 -8.39
C SER A 150 -8.59 -5.91 -8.16
N LYS A 151 -7.30 -5.89 -7.80
CA LYS A 151 -6.52 -4.67 -7.51
C LYS A 151 -5.77 -4.13 -8.72
N PHE A 152 -5.38 -5.01 -9.63
CA PHE A 152 -4.59 -4.66 -10.81
C PHE A 152 -5.42 -4.16 -11.99
N SER A 153 -6.75 -4.27 -11.97
CA SER A 153 -7.60 -3.60 -12.96
C SER A 153 -8.97 -3.25 -12.41
N ALA A 154 -9.42 -2.02 -12.69
CA ALA A 154 -10.79 -1.56 -12.43
C ALA A 154 -11.82 -2.09 -13.45
N ARG A 155 -11.38 -2.91 -14.42
CA ARG A 155 -12.23 -3.54 -15.45
C ARG A 155 -12.63 -4.96 -15.00
N LYS A 156 -13.18 -5.77 -15.91
CA LYS A 156 -13.34 -7.21 -15.67
C LYS A 156 -11.96 -7.83 -15.41
N PRO A 157 -11.82 -8.86 -14.54
CA PRO A 157 -10.52 -9.47 -14.24
C PRO A 157 -9.78 -9.89 -15.52
N PRO A 158 -8.54 -9.43 -15.72
CA PRO A 158 -7.76 -9.72 -16.93
C PRO A 158 -7.43 -11.22 -17.00
N LYS A 159 -7.54 -11.79 -18.21
CA LYS A 159 -7.25 -13.21 -18.48
C LYS A 159 -5.96 -13.42 -19.24
N LYS A 160 -5.54 -12.44 -20.04
CA LYS A 160 -4.32 -12.44 -20.86
C LYS A 160 -3.46 -11.22 -20.60
N LEU A 161 -2.18 -11.30 -20.97
CA LEU A 161 -1.28 -10.14 -20.88
C LEU A 161 -1.81 -8.92 -21.63
N GLN A 162 -2.23 -9.08 -22.88
CA GLN A 162 -2.84 -8.01 -23.70
C GLN A 162 -4.12 -7.38 -23.13
N ASP A 163 -4.74 -8.00 -22.11
CA ASP A 163 -5.91 -7.40 -21.46
C ASP A 163 -5.48 -6.23 -20.56
N LEU A 164 -4.22 -6.22 -20.08
CA LEU A 164 -3.62 -5.20 -19.22
C LEU A 164 -3.11 -4.00 -20.03
N ASN A 165 -3.10 -2.82 -19.41
CA ASN A 165 -2.31 -1.67 -19.87
C ASN A 165 -0.93 -1.62 -19.18
N PRO A 166 0.04 -0.83 -19.69
CA PRO A 166 1.40 -0.76 -19.15
C PRO A 166 1.51 -0.55 -17.63
N ALA A 167 0.65 0.27 -17.03
CA ALA A 167 0.67 0.49 -15.58
C ALA A 167 0.15 -0.74 -14.81
N GLU A 168 -0.92 -1.38 -15.29
CA GLU A 168 -1.51 -2.55 -14.65
C GLU A 168 -0.55 -3.76 -14.64
N VAL A 169 0.22 -3.96 -15.73
CA VAL A 169 1.27 -5.00 -15.76
C VAL A 169 2.50 -4.62 -14.92
N THR A 170 2.91 -3.34 -14.90
CA THR A 170 3.95 -2.86 -13.98
C THR A 170 3.58 -3.13 -12.52
N GLU A 171 2.31 -2.91 -12.14
CA GLU A 171 1.83 -3.20 -10.79
C GLU A 171 1.93 -4.69 -10.45
N ILE A 172 1.49 -5.59 -11.34
CA ILE A 172 1.62 -7.05 -11.14
C ILE A 172 3.10 -7.46 -10.98
N VAL A 173 3.98 -7.01 -11.89
CA VAL A 173 5.41 -7.33 -11.87
C VAL A 173 6.09 -6.83 -10.60
N GLY A 174 5.71 -5.64 -10.11
CA GLY A 174 6.19 -5.14 -8.83
C GLY A 174 5.70 -5.97 -7.64
N THR A 175 4.40 -6.22 -7.54
CA THR A 175 3.82 -6.97 -6.41
C THR A 175 4.34 -8.41 -6.35
N LEU A 176 4.48 -9.12 -7.47
CA LEU A 176 5.05 -10.47 -7.47
C LEU A 176 6.45 -10.51 -6.85
N TYR A 177 7.26 -9.49 -7.12
CA TYR A 177 8.60 -9.37 -6.54
C TYR A 177 8.58 -8.89 -5.09
N HIS A 178 7.62 -8.05 -4.70
CA HIS A 178 7.35 -7.66 -3.31
C HIS A 178 7.02 -8.87 -2.44
N GLU A 179 5.98 -9.65 -2.78
CA GLU A 179 5.58 -10.81 -1.97
C GLU A 179 6.69 -11.87 -1.91
N SER A 180 7.45 -12.01 -3.00
CA SER A 180 8.63 -12.88 -3.05
C SER A 180 9.76 -12.42 -2.15
N ARG A 181 9.87 -11.12 -1.90
CA ARG A 181 10.88 -10.55 -0.99
C ARG A 181 10.61 -10.94 0.45
N HIS A 182 9.35 -11.10 0.87
CA HIS A 182 9.03 -11.64 2.20
C HIS A 182 9.51 -13.08 2.40
N ALA A 183 9.45 -13.94 1.38
CA ALA A 183 9.98 -15.32 1.47
C ALA A 183 11.51 -15.36 1.69
N ASP A 184 12.24 -14.40 1.11
CA ASP A 184 13.68 -14.22 1.26
C ASP A 184 14.05 -13.58 2.63
N GLN A 185 13.23 -12.63 3.09
CA GLN A 185 13.30 -12.06 4.45
C GLN A 185 13.06 -13.12 5.52
N ASP A 186 12.07 -14.00 5.34
CA ASP A 186 11.79 -15.14 6.25
C ASP A 186 12.97 -16.10 6.35
N VAL A 187 13.71 -16.36 5.27
CA VAL A 187 14.92 -17.20 5.33
C VAL A 187 16.01 -16.55 6.16
N VAL A 188 16.16 -15.22 6.13
CA VAL A 188 17.10 -14.51 7.00
C VAL A 188 16.65 -14.54 8.47
N ILE A 189 15.34 -14.48 8.74
CA ILE A 189 14.77 -14.72 10.08
C ILE A 189 15.09 -16.15 10.56
N ILE A 190 14.79 -17.19 9.76
CA ILE A 190 15.06 -18.59 10.12
C ILE A 190 16.56 -18.81 10.39
N ARG A 191 17.45 -18.28 9.53
CA ARG A 191 18.90 -18.36 9.72
C ARG A 191 19.32 -17.73 11.06
N SER A 192 18.87 -16.50 11.35
CA SER A 192 19.18 -15.82 12.61
C SER A 192 18.70 -16.60 13.84
N LEU A 193 17.53 -17.23 13.77
CA LEU A 193 17.00 -18.07 14.87
C LEU A 193 17.76 -19.40 15.00
N LEU A 194 18.24 -20.00 13.90
CA LEU A 194 19.10 -21.18 13.90
C LEU A 194 20.49 -20.87 14.48
N ASP A 195 21.07 -19.71 14.17
CA ASP A 195 22.34 -19.24 14.73
C ASP A 195 22.20 -18.96 16.24
N GLN A 196 21.03 -18.49 16.69
CA GLN A 196 20.61 -18.44 18.10
C GLN A 196 20.28 -19.82 18.72
N ARG A 197 20.60 -20.92 18.02
CA ARG A 197 20.42 -22.32 18.43
C ARG A 197 18.97 -22.76 18.65
N GLN A 198 17.98 -22.05 18.09
CA GLN A 198 16.59 -22.51 18.16
C GLN A 198 16.38 -23.75 17.30
N SER A 199 15.66 -24.75 17.82
CA SER A 199 15.27 -25.91 17.04
C SER A 199 14.16 -25.56 16.03
N PRO A 200 14.03 -26.31 14.92
CA PRO A 200 12.92 -26.15 13.97
C PRO A 200 11.53 -26.23 14.60
N LYS A 201 11.37 -26.95 15.72
CA LYS A 201 10.13 -26.99 16.52
C LYS A 201 9.85 -25.66 17.21
N GLN A 202 10.87 -24.99 17.76
CA GLN A 202 10.73 -23.67 18.40
C GLN A 202 10.46 -22.59 17.35
N ILE A 203 11.21 -22.58 16.24
CA ILE A 203 11.03 -21.62 15.14
C ILE A 203 9.62 -21.72 14.57
N HIS A 204 9.11 -22.94 14.33
CA HIS A 204 7.73 -23.13 13.88
C HIS A 204 6.69 -22.68 14.92
N ALA A 205 6.93 -22.93 16.21
CA ALA A 205 5.98 -22.55 17.27
C ALA A 205 5.82 -21.02 17.40
N THR A 206 6.90 -20.26 17.21
CA THR A 206 6.89 -18.79 17.27
C THR A 206 6.43 -18.15 15.97
N THR A 207 6.97 -18.59 14.82
CA THR A 207 6.71 -17.94 13.52
C THR A 207 5.48 -18.46 12.79
N ARG A 208 5.11 -19.74 13.01
CA ARG A 208 4.21 -20.54 12.15
C ARG A 208 4.72 -20.85 10.74
N ILE A 209 5.93 -20.42 10.35
CA ILE A 209 6.56 -20.83 9.09
C ILE A 209 6.61 -22.36 9.04
N ARG A 210 6.32 -22.94 7.87
CA ARG A 210 6.26 -24.40 7.69
C ARG A 210 7.54 -25.10 8.10
N ARG A 211 7.39 -26.27 8.74
CA ARG A 211 8.54 -27.04 9.25
C ARG A 211 9.47 -27.53 8.16
N ASP A 212 8.95 -27.97 7.01
CA ASP A 212 9.76 -28.40 5.87
C ASP A 212 10.58 -27.25 5.27
N VAL A 213 10.08 -26.02 5.32
CA VAL A 213 10.83 -24.82 4.93
C VAL A 213 11.97 -24.56 5.90
N ILE A 214 11.71 -24.61 7.22
CA ILE A 214 12.74 -24.41 8.26
C ILE A 214 13.81 -25.51 8.20
N ASP A 215 13.40 -26.76 8.04
CA ASP A 215 14.32 -27.90 7.94
C ASP A 215 15.15 -27.84 6.63
N ALA A 216 14.59 -27.36 5.52
CA ALA A 216 15.34 -27.11 4.27
C ALA A 216 16.35 -25.95 4.37
N VAL A 217 16.01 -24.88 5.09
CA VAL A 217 16.96 -23.80 5.43
C VAL A 217 18.08 -24.34 6.32
N LYS A 218 17.74 -25.11 7.36
CA LYS A 218 18.71 -25.74 8.27
C LYS A 218 19.65 -26.74 7.57
N ALA A 219 19.16 -27.48 6.58
CA ALA A 219 19.97 -28.43 5.81
C ALA A 219 20.96 -27.76 4.85
N LYS A 220 20.81 -26.46 4.56
CA LYS A 220 21.62 -25.72 3.60
C LYS A 220 22.88 -25.16 4.25
N LYS A 221 24.04 -25.47 3.65
CA LYS A 221 25.32 -24.82 3.97
C LYS A 221 25.38 -23.44 3.28
N TYR A 222 25.20 -22.37 4.05
CA TYR A 222 25.44 -21.01 3.58
C TYR A 222 26.95 -20.71 3.64
N ALA A 223 27.53 -20.31 2.50
CA ALA A 223 28.98 -20.04 2.41
C ALA A 223 29.43 -18.79 3.17
N VAL A 224 28.50 -17.86 3.43
CA VAL A 224 28.72 -16.63 4.20
C VAL A 224 27.71 -16.63 5.37
N PRO A 225 28.16 -16.44 6.63
CA PRO A 225 27.26 -16.29 7.78
C PRO A 225 26.41 -15.01 7.64
N LEU A 226 25.42 -14.81 8.52
CA LEU A 226 24.77 -13.50 8.60
C LEU A 226 25.75 -12.49 9.22
N ASP A 227 25.86 -11.31 8.62
CA ASP A 227 26.56 -10.17 9.25
C ASP A 227 25.70 -9.52 10.35
N ALA A 228 26.30 -8.61 11.13
CA ALA A 228 25.62 -7.98 12.26
C ALA A 228 24.39 -7.15 11.85
N ASP A 229 24.42 -6.50 10.68
CA ASP A 229 23.28 -5.72 10.17
C ASP A 229 22.16 -6.63 9.68
N GLN A 230 22.49 -7.77 9.06
CA GLN A 230 21.55 -8.82 8.69
C GLN A 230 20.89 -9.45 9.92
N VAL A 231 21.65 -9.76 10.98
CA VAL A 231 21.09 -10.27 12.24
C VAL A 231 20.19 -9.23 12.92
N ALA A 232 20.62 -7.97 12.99
CA ALA A 232 19.82 -6.90 13.56
C ALA A 232 18.55 -6.62 12.74
N HIS A 233 18.62 -6.70 11.42
CA HIS A 233 17.47 -6.59 10.52
C HIS A 233 16.51 -7.78 10.67
N ALA A 234 17.04 -9.01 10.78
CA ALA A 234 16.26 -10.22 11.05
C ALA A 234 15.43 -10.09 12.33
N GLY A 235 16.03 -9.59 13.41
CA GLY A 235 15.32 -9.33 14.67
C GLY A 235 14.16 -8.35 14.50
N ARG A 236 14.41 -7.19 13.87
CA ARG A 236 13.37 -6.17 13.65
C ARG A 236 12.24 -6.64 12.72
N MET A 237 12.52 -7.45 11.70
CA MET A 237 11.49 -8.09 10.88
C MET A 237 10.72 -9.16 11.66
N PHE A 238 11.42 -9.99 12.43
CA PHE A 238 10.78 -10.98 13.30
C PHE A 238 9.80 -10.30 14.25
N ASP A 239 10.15 -9.18 14.86
CA ASP A 239 9.25 -8.44 15.74
C ASP A 239 8.01 -7.89 15.03
N VAL A 240 8.12 -7.46 13.77
CA VAL A 240 6.97 -7.01 12.94
C VAL A 240 6.08 -8.17 12.49
N MET A 241 6.65 -9.29 12.07
CA MET A 241 5.92 -10.40 11.43
C MET A 241 5.43 -11.46 12.42
N TYR A 242 6.16 -11.68 13.51
CA TYR A 242 6.02 -12.84 14.41
C TYR A 242 6.01 -12.47 15.89
N GLY A 243 6.83 -11.49 16.28
CA GLY A 243 7.11 -11.10 17.65
C GLY A 243 6.30 -9.89 18.13
N THR A 244 6.98 -8.94 18.76
CA THR A 244 6.36 -7.97 19.66
C THR A 244 5.41 -6.96 19.01
N HIS A 245 5.46 -6.76 17.68
CA HIS A 245 4.65 -5.79 16.91
C HIS A 245 3.66 -6.43 15.93
N LYS A 246 3.53 -7.77 15.92
CA LYS A 246 2.66 -8.53 15.01
C LYS A 246 1.20 -8.08 15.00
N GLU A 247 0.69 -7.50 16.09
CA GLU A 247 -0.69 -7.03 16.22
C GLU A 247 -1.03 -5.89 15.23
N LEU A 248 -0.02 -5.21 14.68
CA LEU A 248 -0.17 -4.16 13.68
C LEU A 248 -0.38 -4.78 12.28
N LEU A 249 0.58 -5.59 11.82
CA LEU A 249 0.54 -6.28 10.52
C LEU A 249 -0.69 -7.20 10.43
N THR A 250 -1.01 -7.91 11.52
CA THR A 250 -2.21 -8.77 11.59
C THR A 250 -3.49 -7.98 11.32
N PHE A 251 -3.62 -6.77 11.90
CA PHE A 251 -4.80 -5.94 11.67
C PHE A 251 -4.91 -5.48 10.21
N LEU A 252 -3.80 -5.04 9.62
CA LEU A 252 -3.71 -4.55 8.25
C LEU A 252 -4.13 -5.64 7.25
N VAL A 253 -3.57 -6.85 7.38
CA VAL A 253 -3.85 -7.99 6.50
C VAL A 253 -5.29 -8.50 6.70
N GLN A 254 -5.71 -8.79 7.95
CA GLN A 254 -6.99 -9.43 8.23
C GLN A 254 -8.20 -8.50 8.07
N HIS A 255 -8.04 -7.20 8.34
CA HIS A 255 -9.10 -6.20 8.20
C HIS A 255 -8.93 -5.32 6.96
N SER A 256 -8.21 -5.83 5.96
CA SER A 256 -7.95 -5.17 4.67
C SER A 256 -9.25 -4.76 3.91
N ALA A 257 -10.39 -5.38 4.20
CA ALA A 257 -11.71 -4.93 3.74
C ALA A 257 -12.24 -3.66 4.46
N ALA A 258 -11.87 -3.41 5.72
CA ALA A 258 -12.19 -2.19 6.43
C ALA A 258 -11.42 -0.98 5.90
N PHE A 259 -10.17 -1.18 5.45
CA PHE A 259 -9.38 -0.15 4.75
C PHE A 259 -10.04 0.29 3.43
N ALA A 260 -10.51 -0.66 2.63
CA ALA A 260 -11.34 -0.35 1.46
C ALA A 260 -12.62 0.41 1.85
N GLY A 261 -13.22 0.10 3.01
CA GLY A 261 -14.33 0.83 3.60
C GLY A 261 -14.01 2.28 3.97
N LEU A 262 -12.81 2.59 4.49
CA LEU A 262 -12.37 3.98 4.75
C LEU A 262 -12.09 4.74 3.45
N ASP A 263 -11.43 4.14 2.47
CA ASP A 263 -11.18 4.80 1.19
C ASP A 263 -12.50 5.14 0.48
N ALA A 264 -13.43 4.17 0.45
CA ALA A 264 -14.79 4.38 -0.06
C ALA A 264 -15.56 5.44 0.75
N LEU A 265 -15.43 5.47 2.08
CA LEU A 265 -16.03 6.52 2.91
C LEU A 265 -15.49 7.91 2.58
N SER A 266 -14.19 8.05 2.30
CA SER A 266 -13.56 9.33 1.93
C SER A 266 -14.06 9.92 0.59
N GLY A 267 -14.71 9.10 -0.24
CA GLY A 267 -15.31 9.52 -1.50
C GLY A 267 -16.55 10.40 -1.33
N GLN A 268 -16.80 11.29 -2.29
CA GLN A 268 -18.09 11.99 -2.39
C GLN A 268 -19.22 11.00 -2.72
N GLY A 269 -20.42 11.25 -2.22
CA GLY A 269 -21.57 10.36 -2.39
C GLY A 269 -21.51 9.06 -1.58
N SER A 270 -20.47 8.86 -0.76
CA SER A 270 -20.30 7.67 0.09
C SER A 270 -21.46 7.45 1.07
N SER A 271 -21.84 6.18 1.27
CA SER A 271 -22.92 5.77 2.17
C SER A 271 -22.38 5.52 3.58
N LEU A 272 -22.83 6.33 4.54
CA LEU A 272 -22.49 6.16 5.96
C LEU A 272 -22.95 4.80 6.49
N THR A 273 -24.15 4.34 6.13
CA THR A 273 -24.68 3.04 6.56
C THR A 273 -23.79 1.87 6.10
N ALA A 274 -23.22 1.95 4.89
CA ALA A 274 -22.28 0.96 4.38
C ALA A 274 -20.92 1.01 5.08
N ALA A 275 -20.47 2.20 5.53
CA ALA A 275 -19.21 2.34 6.25
C ALA A 275 -19.26 1.84 7.71
N ALA A 276 -20.44 1.86 8.35
CA ALA A 276 -20.61 1.60 9.79
C ALA A 276 -19.98 0.28 10.32
N PRO A 277 -20.00 -0.87 9.61
CA PRO A 277 -19.30 -2.07 10.03
C PRO A 277 -17.78 -1.89 10.06
N HIS A 278 -17.21 -1.21 9.05
CA HIS A 278 -15.78 -0.94 8.96
C HIS A 278 -15.30 0.02 10.06
N VAL A 279 -16.09 1.06 10.37
CA VAL A 279 -15.77 1.97 11.48
C VAL A 279 -15.81 1.25 12.83
N ARG A 280 -16.69 0.25 13.01
CA ARG A 280 -16.69 -0.63 14.20
C ARG A 280 -15.40 -1.45 14.31
N THR A 281 -14.87 -1.94 13.19
CA THR A 281 -13.56 -2.63 13.15
C THR A 281 -12.43 -1.70 13.61
N PHE A 282 -12.34 -0.48 13.07
CA PHE A 282 -11.33 0.50 13.52
C PHE A 282 -11.50 0.89 14.99
N THR A 283 -12.73 1.14 15.46
CA THR A 283 -13.02 1.43 16.87
C THR A 283 -12.54 0.31 17.79
N THR A 284 -12.74 -0.95 17.39
CA THR A 284 -12.34 -2.13 18.17
C THR A 284 -10.82 -2.29 18.23
N TRP A 285 -10.12 -2.12 17.11
CA TRP A 285 -8.65 -2.21 17.08
C TRP A 285 -7.98 -1.01 17.79
N HIS A 286 -8.49 0.19 17.56
CA HIS A 286 -7.99 1.42 18.20
C HIS A 286 -7.97 1.29 19.72
N THR A 287 -9.11 0.90 20.31
CA THR A 287 -9.27 0.77 21.76
C THR A 287 -8.64 -0.48 22.37
N ARG A 288 -8.65 -1.63 21.68
CA ARG A 288 -8.14 -2.90 22.25
C ARG A 288 -6.69 -3.22 21.91
N VAL A 289 -6.12 -2.58 20.89
CA VAL A 289 -4.81 -2.92 20.34
C VAL A 289 -3.90 -1.70 20.30
N LEU A 290 -4.26 -0.65 19.54
CA LEU A 290 -3.38 0.50 19.32
C LEU A 290 -3.11 1.29 20.60
N GLN A 291 -4.17 1.70 21.33
CA GLN A 291 -4.01 2.47 22.57
C GLN A 291 -3.21 1.70 23.64
N PRO A 292 -3.53 0.43 23.97
CA PRO A 292 -2.70 -0.37 24.87
C PRO A 292 -1.26 -0.56 24.39
N LYS A 293 -1.02 -0.64 23.08
CA LYS A 293 0.33 -0.73 22.50
C LYS A 293 1.11 0.57 22.71
N LEU A 294 0.49 1.72 22.44
CA LEU A 294 1.07 3.04 22.65
C LEU A 294 1.44 3.26 24.11
N THR A 295 0.56 2.91 25.06
CA THR A 295 0.87 2.99 26.50
C THR A 295 2.07 2.12 26.87
N ARG A 296 2.16 0.88 26.37
CA ARG A 296 3.33 0.00 26.62
C ARG A 296 4.63 0.57 26.04
N MET A 297 4.60 1.10 24.82
CA MET A 297 5.79 1.69 24.19
C MET A 297 6.22 2.99 24.87
N ALA A 298 5.29 3.87 25.22
CA ALA A 298 5.59 5.12 25.92
C ALA A 298 6.16 4.91 27.35
N ALA A 299 5.83 3.78 27.98
CA ALA A 299 6.38 3.38 29.28
C ALA A 299 7.75 2.65 29.19
N ALA A 300 8.22 2.30 27.99
CA ALA A 300 9.48 1.58 27.81
C ALA A 300 10.68 2.54 27.85
N THR A 301 11.59 2.32 28.80
CA THR A 301 12.75 3.20 29.05
C THR A 301 13.82 3.15 27.96
N ASN A 302 13.93 2.04 27.23
CA ASN A 302 15.06 1.73 26.35
C ASN A 302 14.69 1.52 24.87
N LEU A 303 13.68 2.24 24.35
CA LEU A 303 13.31 2.15 22.93
C LEU A 303 14.49 2.47 22.00
N THR A 304 14.75 1.59 21.04
CA THR A 304 15.69 1.82 19.93
C THR A 304 15.22 2.95 19.00
N THR A 305 16.11 3.41 18.11
CA THR A 305 15.78 4.42 17.09
C THR A 305 14.63 3.97 16.18
N VAL A 306 14.53 2.68 15.86
CA VAL A 306 13.44 2.13 15.02
C VAL A 306 12.13 2.07 15.78
N GLU A 307 12.13 1.62 17.04
CA GLU A 307 10.91 1.63 17.87
C GLU A 307 10.42 3.05 18.17
N LYS A 308 11.32 4.04 18.32
CA LYS A 308 10.96 5.47 18.44
C LYS A 308 10.27 5.99 17.18
N ALA A 309 10.78 5.65 16.00
CA ALA A 309 10.13 5.99 14.73
C ALA A 309 8.78 5.28 14.56
N LEU A 310 8.66 4.03 15.01
CA LEU A 310 7.39 3.29 15.03
C LEU A 310 6.39 3.91 16.00
N LEU A 311 6.81 4.27 17.22
CA LEU A 311 5.97 4.96 18.21
C LEU A 311 5.38 6.25 17.65
N GLN A 312 6.20 7.09 17.01
CA GLN A 312 5.76 8.35 16.40
C GLN A 312 4.71 8.14 15.30
N ARG A 313 4.86 7.11 14.45
CA ARG A 313 3.86 6.74 13.42
C ARG A 313 2.57 6.23 14.04
N LEU A 314 2.65 5.38 15.06
CA LEU A 314 1.48 4.87 15.77
C LEU A 314 0.74 5.98 16.54
N GLN A 315 1.43 6.96 17.09
CA GLN A 315 0.83 8.18 17.67
C GLN A 315 0.13 9.04 16.61
N SER A 316 0.67 9.10 15.39
CA SER A 316 0.01 9.77 14.25
C SER A 316 -1.29 9.05 13.87
N VAL A 317 -1.26 7.72 13.79
CA VAL A 317 -2.45 6.89 13.55
C VAL A 317 -3.51 7.06 14.64
N ASP A 318 -3.12 7.04 15.91
CA ASP A 318 -4.03 7.25 17.05
C ASP A 318 -4.66 8.63 17.05
N THR A 319 -3.91 9.67 16.67
CA THR A 319 -4.41 11.04 16.51
C THR A 319 -5.49 11.11 15.44
N GLU A 320 -5.20 10.66 14.22
CA GLU A 320 -6.14 10.75 13.09
C GLU A 320 -7.36 9.84 13.30
N LEU A 321 -7.19 8.63 13.86
CA LEU A 321 -8.33 7.77 14.23
C LEU A 321 -9.17 8.37 15.37
N THR A 322 -8.56 9.03 16.36
CA THR A 322 -9.32 9.72 17.43
C THR A 322 -10.15 10.86 16.86
N ALA A 323 -9.60 11.66 15.93
CA ALA A 323 -10.34 12.70 15.23
C ALA A 323 -11.49 12.11 14.38
N PHE A 324 -11.19 11.12 13.55
CA PHE A 324 -12.16 10.43 12.70
C PHE A 324 -13.31 9.80 13.50
N LEU A 325 -13.00 9.02 14.54
CA LEU A 325 -14.01 8.36 15.38
C LEU A 325 -14.83 9.36 16.23
N THR A 326 -14.29 10.56 16.48
CA THR A 326 -15.02 11.66 17.13
C THR A 326 -15.98 12.33 16.15
N ALA A 327 -15.56 12.61 14.92
CA ALA A 327 -16.46 13.08 13.86
C ALA A 327 -17.54 12.04 13.52
N TRP A 328 -17.20 10.75 13.49
CA TRP A 328 -18.15 9.66 13.24
C TRP A 328 -19.30 9.64 14.24
N LYS A 329 -19.03 9.87 15.54
CA LYS A 329 -20.06 9.97 16.58
C LYS A 329 -21.06 11.12 16.32
N LYS A 330 -20.67 12.16 15.56
CA LYS A 330 -21.61 13.23 15.15
C LYS A 330 -22.65 12.75 14.13
N VAL A 331 -22.33 11.77 13.27
CA VAL A 331 -23.23 11.32 12.18
C VAL A 331 -23.90 9.97 12.42
N ALA A 332 -23.27 9.09 13.22
CA ALA A 332 -23.75 7.74 13.47
C ALA A 332 -25.17 7.73 14.04
N GLY A 333 -26.07 6.95 13.42
CA GLY A 333 -27.45 6.80 13.86
C GLY A 333 -28.39 7.98 13.54
N LYS A 334 -27.89 9.13 13.06
CA LYS A 334 -28.74 10.23 12.59
C LYS A 334 -29.38 9.87 11.24
N SER A 335 -30.70 10.03 11.13
CA SER A 335 -31.43 9.88 9.85
C SER A 335 -31.13 11.00 8.85
N ARG A 336 -30.78 12.19 9.34
CA ARG A 336 -30.36 13.36 8.57
C ARG A 336 -29.23 14.10 9.32
N PRO A 337 -27.96 13.64 9.24
CA PRO A 337 -26.82 14.39 9.76
C PRO A 337 -26.64 15.73 9.00
N ALA A 338 -25.98 16.71 9.64
CA ALA A 338 -25.64 17.96 8.98
C ALA A 338 -24.58 17.71 7.89
N ALA A 339 -24.68 18.37 6.74
CA ALA A 339 -23.76 18.16 5.62
C ALA A 339 -22.28 18.37 6.01
N SER A 340 -22.00 19.37 6.85
CA SER A 340 -20.68 19.61 7.43
C SER A 340 -20.16 18.45 8.28
N ASP A 341 -21.00 17.83 9.12
CA ASP A 341 -20.60 16.66 9.92
C ASP A 341 -20.26 15.46 9.00
N VAL A 342 -20.94 15.33 7.86
CA VAL A 342 -20.66 14.27 6.88
C VAL A 342 -19.35 14.53 6.14
N ASP A 343 -19.08 15.76 5.73
CA ASP A 343 -17.85 16.10 5.01
C ASP A 343 -16.61 16.12 5.93
N ASP A 344 -16.75 16.52 7.20
CA ASP A 344 -15.75 16.26 8.27
C ASP A 344 -15.38 14.77 8.30
N VAL A 345 -16.38 13.89 8.35
CA VAL A 345 -16.20 12.43 8.41
C VAL A 345 -15.50 11.89 7.16
N ARG A 346 -15.81 12.41 5.95
CA ARG A 346 -15.12 12.03 4.71
C ARG A 346 -13.66 12.46 4.71
N VAL A 347 -13.38 13.69 5.13
CA VAL A 347 -12.03 14.24 5.24
C VAL A 347 -11.19 13.38 6.19
N LEU A 348 -11.67 13.19 7.41
CA LEU A 348 -10.94 12.47 8.46
C LEU A 348 -10.85 10.97 8.20
N ALA A 349 -11.79 10.35 7.47
CA ALA A 349 -11.64 8.98 6.98
C ALA A 349 -10.43 8.85 6.04
N GLY A 350 -10.22 9.85 5.18
CA GLY A 350 -9.06 9.92 4.29
C GLY A 350 -7.75 10.13 5.04
N ASP A 351 -7.70 11.07 5.99
CA ASP A 351 -6.46 11.33 6.75
C ASP A 351 -6.10 10.16 7.69
N ALA A 352 -7.08 9.50 8.32
CA ALA A 352 -6.86 8.30 9.11
C ALA A 352 -6.41 7.10 8.27
N ARG A 353 -6.96 6.93 7.05
CA ARG A 353 -6.48 5.96 6.07
C ARG A 353 -5.02 6.24 5.69
N ASP A 354 -4.72 7.48 5.28
CA ASP A 354 -3.37 7.92 4.90
C ASP A 354 -2.34 7.72 6.02
N ALA A 355 -2.71 7.97 7.28
CA ALA A 355 -1.81 7.77 8.43
C ALA A 355 -1.50 6.29 8.67
N VAL A 356 -2.46 5.38 8.43
CA VAL A 356 -2.23 3.94 8.57
C VAL A 356 -1.45 3.39 7.37
N ASP A 357 -1.73 3.85 6.15
CA ASP A 357 -0.93 3.52 4.96
C ASP A 357 0.55 3.91 5.17
N GLU A 358 0.81 5.12 5.65
CA GLU A 358 2.15 5.65 5.99
C GLU A 358 2.82 4.84 7.11
N ALA A 359 2.06 4.42 8.13
CA ALA A 359 2.60 3.60 9.22
C ALA A 359 2.95 2.17 8.75
N TYR A 360 2.14 1.60 7.83
CA TYR A 360 2.33 0.27 7.27
C TYR A 360 3.54 0.20 6.33
N ALA A 361 3.59 1.08 5.32
CA ALA A 361 4.69 1.15 4.35
C ALA A 361 6.06 1.43 5.01
N HIS A 362 6.06 1.86 6.27
CA HIS A 362 7.24 2.13 7.06
C HIS A 362 7.56 1.11 8.19
N LEU A 363 6.92 -0.07 8.20
CA LEU A 363 7.35 -1.20 9.05
C LEU A 363 8.65 -1.83 8.53
N GLU A 364 9.42 -2.48 9.40
CA GLU A 364 10.58 -3.28 8.95
C GLU A 364 10.09 -4.49 8.13
N GLY A 365 10.79 -4.83 7.05
CA GLY A 365 10.35 -5.78 6.04
C GLY A 365 9.59 -5.07 4.91
N GLU A 366 8.54 -4.33 5.26
CA GLU A 366 7.71 -3.54 4.33
C GLU A 366 8.50 -2.45 3.61
N VAL A 367 9.23 -1.58 4.34
CA VAL A 367 10.11 -0.54 3.75
C VAL A 367 11.03 -1.10 2.68
N ASP A 368 11.50 -2.32 2.90
CA ASP A 368 12.46 -2.99 2.04
C ASP A 368 11.80 -3.63 0.82
N ALA A 369 10.67 -4.30 1.00
CA ALA A 369 9.88 -4.86 -0.08
C ALA A 369 9.36 -3.75 -1.01
N PHE A 370 8.76 -2.67 -0.48
CA PHE A 370 8.36 -1.49 -1.26
C PHE A 370 9.52 -0.79 -1.97
N ARG A 371 10.70 -0.71 -1.33
CA ARG A 371 11.91 -0.12 -1.97
C ARG A 371 12.41 -0.96 -3.14
N VAL A 372 12.41 -2.29 -3.00
CA VAL A 372 12.85 -3.22 -4.05
C VAL A 372 11.80 -3.28 -5.17
N GLU A 373 10.53 -3.32 -4.83
CA GLU A 373 9.40 -3.18 -5.75
C GLU A 373 9.50 -1.88 -6.57
N ALA A 374 9.81 -0.74 -5.94
CA ALA A 374 9.97 0.53 -6.64
C ALA A 374 11.12 0.52 -7.66
N LYS A 375 12.25 -0.16 -7.36
CA LYS A 375 13.33 -0.40 -8.34
C LYS A 375 12.80 -1.24 -9.52
N VAL A 376 12.14 -2.36 -9.24
CA VAL A 376 11.61 -3.31 -10.24
C VAL A 376 10.58 -2.64 -11.14
N LYS A 377 9.59 -1.93 -10.56
CA LYS A 377 8.58 -1.16 -11.29
C LYS A 377 9.20 -0.10 -12.19
N GLY A 378 10.20 0.64 -11.69
CA GLY A 378 10.93 1.64 -12.47
C GLY A 378 11.69 1.04 -13.65
N ALA A 379 12.48 -0.01 -13.41
CA ALA A 379 13.27 -0.69 -14.43
C ALA A 379 12.40 -1.34 -15.51
N PHE A 380 11.32 -2.03 -15.11
CA PHE A 380 10.35 -2.62 -16.02
C PHE A 380 9.65 -1.55 -16.87
N SER A 381 9.13 -0.48 -16.24
CA SER A 381 8.45 0.62 -16.94
C SER A 381 9.36 1.28 -18.00
N ALA A 382 10.63 1.51 -17.67
CA ALA A 382 11.60 2.08 -18.60
C ALA A 382 11.86 1.16 -19.80
N LYS A 383 11.99 -0.16 -19.58
CA LYS A 383 12.26 -1.15 -20.64
C LYS A 383 11.05 -1.45 -21.54
N ILE A 384 9.81 -1.25 -21.06
CA ILE A 384 8.60 -1.35 -21.92
C ILE A 384 8.21 -0.04 -22.62
N ALA A 385 8.71 1.12 -22.16
CA ALA A 385 8.50 2.41 -22.82
C ALA A 385 9.40 2.62 -24.05
N THR A 386 10.57 1.98 -24.08
CA THR A 386 11.39 1.83 -25.30
C THR A 386 10.74 0.80 -26.23
N PRO A 387 10.61 1.06 -27.55
CA PRO A 387 10.14 0.09 -28.55
C PRO A 387 10.81 -1.29 -28.47
#